data_AF-A0AAP7CRV2-F1
#
_entry.id   AF-A0AAP7CRV2-F1
#
_cell.length_a   1.000
_cell.length_b   1.000
_cell.length_c   1.000
_cell.angle_alpha   90.00
_cell.angle_beta   90.00
_cell.angle_gamma   90.00
#
_symmetry.space_group_name_H-M   'P 1'
#
loop_
_entity.id
_entity.type
_entity.pdbx_description
1 polymer ?
#
loop_
_entity_poly.entity_id
_entity_poly.type
_entity_poly.pdbx_seq_one_letter_code
_entity_poly.pdbx_strand_id
1 'polypeptide(L)'
;MSVRVGIVMDPIASISYKKDSSLAMLLAAQARGWTLFYMEQRDLYQGDGEARARMRPLQVFANPEKWFELQDEIDSPLSDLDVILMRKDPPFDMEFVYSTYLLEQAERAGVLIVNKPQSLRDCNEKLFATLFPQCTPPTVVSRRADVLREFAAKHGDVILKPLDGMGGTSIFRHRAGDPNLSVILETLTALGTQQIMGQAYLPAIKDGDKRILMIDGEPVDYCLARIPAAGETRGNLAAGGRGEARPLSDKDRWIAAQVGPTLREKGLLFVGLDVIGEHLTEINVTSPTCIREIDNAFGTNIGEMLMAAIADKLQAK
;
A
#
# COMPACT_ATOMS: atom_id res chain seq x y z
N MET A 1 -15.70 26.23 -0.98
CA MET A 1 -16.35 25.28 -0.05
C MET A 1 -15.23 24.50 0.64
N SER A 2 -15.36 24.20 1.94
CA SER A 2 -14.37 23.35 2.63
C SER A 2 -14.66 21.89 2.25
N VAL A 3 -13.66 21.20 1.71
CA VAL A 3 -13.76 19.78 1.34
C VAL A 3 -13.93 18.93 2.60
N ARG A 4 -14.85 17.97 2.57
CA ARG A 4 -15.10 17.00 3.64
C ARG A 4 -14.40 15.68 3.31
N VAL A 5 -13.42 15.32 4.14
CA VAL A 5 -12.58 14.14 3.98
C VAL A 5 -12.96 13.09 5.00
N GLY A 6 -13.43 11.93 4.54
CA GLY A 6 -13.46 10.72 5.34
C GLY A 6 -12.11 9.99 5.32
N ILE A 7 -11.77 9.32 6.40
CA ILE A 7 -10.70 8.31 6.39
C ILE A 7 -11.22 7.02 7.02
N VAL A 8 -11.01 5.90 6.34
CA VAL A 8 -11.20 4.55 6.88
C VAL A 8 -9.82 4.00 7.19
N MET A 9 -9.49 3.81 8.47
CA MET A 9 -8.17 3.31 8.88
C MET A 9 -8.25 2.39 10.10
N ASP A 10 -7.15 1.72 10.42
CA ASP A 10 -6.95 1.06 11.71
C ASP A 10 -6.99 2.10 12.86
N PRO A 11 -7.20 1.67 14.12
CA PRO A 11 -7.42 2.60 15.23
C PRO A 11 -6.40 3.74 15.31
N ILE A 12 -6.83 5.00 15.16
CA ILE A 12 -5.93 6.16 15.17
C ILE A 12 -5.13 6.30 16.48
N ALA A 13 -5.65 5.73 17.57
CA ALA A 13 -4.99 5.70 18.87
C ALA A 13 -3.77 4.76 18.94
N SER A 14 -3.66 3.78 18.04
CA SER A 14 -2.57 2.79 18.06
C SER A 14 -1.46 3.06 17.04
N ILE A 15 -1.56 4.15 16.27
CA ILE A 15 -0.57 4.49 15.24
C ILE A 15 0.79 4.87 15.84
N SER A 16 1.84 4.75 15.04
CA SER A 16 3.15 5.31 15.37
C SER A 16 3.24 6.75 14.87
N TYR A 17 3.07 7.74 15.77
CA TYR A 17 3.12 9.18 15.44
C TYR A 17 4.26 9.57 14.47
N LYS A 18 5.47 9.02 14.69
CA LYS A 18 6.67 9.36 13.92
C LYS A 18 6.69 8.77 12.50
N LYS A 19 5.90 7.74 12.23
CA LYS A 19 5.97 6.94 10.98
C LYS A 19 4.68 6.93 10.19
N ASP A 20 3.56 7.27 10.83
CA ASP A 20 2.24 7.10 10.23
C ASP A 20 2.01 8.08 9.07
N SER A 21 1.77 7.51 7.90
CA SER A 21 1.54 8.25 6.66
C SER A 21 0.10 8.76 6.57
N SER A 22 -0.87 8.05 7.17
CA SER A 22 -2.26 8.50 7.24
C SER A 22 -2.38 9.81 8.05
N LEU A 23 -1.68 9.91 9.19
CA LEU A 23 -1.57 11.13 9.98
C LEU A 23 -0.91 12.28 9.19
N ALA A 24 0.11 11.98 8.37
CA ALA A 24 0.74 12.99 7.52
C ALA A 24 -0.25 13.56 6.47
N MET A 25 -1.07 12.69 5.87
CA MET A 25 -2.14 13.08 4.94
C MET A 25 -3.21 13.92 5.64
N LEU A 26 -3.65 13.52 6.83
CA LEU A 26 -4.67 14.24 7.61
C LEU A 26 -4.19 15.62 8.05
N LEU A 27 -2.91 15.75 8.45
CA LEU A 27 -2.32 17.06 8.77
C LEU A 27 -2.30 17.98 7.56
N ALA A 28 -1.97 17.46 6.37
CA ALA A 28 -1.99 18.24 5.12
C ALA A 28 -3.42 18.66 4.74
N ALA A 29 -4.39 17.74 4.83
CA ALA A 29 -5.80 18.06 4.61
C ALA A 29 -6.30 19.15 5.57
N GLN A 30 -6.01 19.04 6.85
CA GLN A 30 -6.39 20.04 7.85
C GLN A 30 -5.71 21.39 7.60
N ALA A 31 -4.45 21.41 7.16
CA ALA A 31 -3.74 22.65 6.81
C ALA A 31 -4.37 23.40 5.64
N ARG A 32 -5.08 22.69 4.74
CA ARG A 32 -5.91 23.27 3.66
C ARG A 32 -7.27 23.77 4.14
N GLY A 33 -7.59 23.62 5.42
CA GLY A 33 -8.90 23.95 5.98
C GLY A 33 -9.99 22.94 5.59
N TRP A 34 -9.62 21.71 5.23
CA TRP A 34 -10.57 20.62 4.97
C TRP A 34 -11.09 20.05 6.30
N THR A 35 -12.34 19.59 6.29
CA THR A 35 -12.99 19.01 7.47
C THR A 35 -12.76 17.50 7.46
N LEU A 36 -12.34 16.93 8.59
CA LEU A 36 -11.98 15.51 8.68
C LEU A 36 -13.03 14.70 9.43
N PHE A 37 -13.29 13.49 8.94
CA PHE A 37 -14.18 12.51 9.53
C PHE A 37 -13.46 11.17 9.64
N TYR A 38 -13.37 10.66 10.85
CA TYR A 38 -12.73 9.39 11.17
C TYR A 38 -13.74 8.24 11.16
N MET A 39 -13.33 7.11 10.57
CA MET A 39 -14.05 5.85 10.55
C MET A 39 -13.06 4.69 10.69
N GLU A 40 -13.47 3.66 11.42
CA GLU A 40 -12.91 2.31 11.34
C GLU A 40 -13.74 1.47 10.38
N GLN A 41 -13.22 0.30 9.98
CA GLN A 41 -13.93 -0.62 9.07
C GLN A 41 -15.33 -1.00 9.60
N ARG A 42 -15.46 -1.22 10.92
CA ARG A 42 -16.73 -1.57 11.58
C ARG A 42 -17.80 -0.48 11.52
N ASP A 43 -17.40 0.76 11.27
CA ASP A 43 -18.30 1.90 11.30
C ASP A 43 -19.06 2.04 9.97
N LEU A 44 -18.58 1.38 8.90
CA LEU A 44 -19.20 1.32 7.59
C LEU A 44 -20.37 0.34 7.58
N TYR A 45 -21.50 0.75 7.02
CA TYR A 45 -22.65 -0.14 6.84
C TYR A 45 -23.51 0.29 5.65
N GLN A 46 -24.44 -0.58 5.26
CA GLN A 46 -25.51 -0.23 4.33
C GLN A 46 -26.84 -0.23 5.08
N GLY A 47 -27.58 0.87 4.99
CA GLY A 47 -28.94 1.00 5.53
C GLY A 47 -29.87 1.47 4.43
N ASP A 48 -31.01 0.79 4.24
CA ASP A 48 -32.04 1.17 3.26
C ASP A 48 -31.50 1.37 1.83
N GLY A 49 -30.49 0.60 1.43
CA GLY A 49 -29.87 0.67 0.10
C GLY A 49 -28.79 1.74 -0.05
N GLU A 50 -28.52 2.53 0.99
CA GLU A 50 -27.53 3.61 1.01
C GLU A 50 -26.30 3.21 1.82
N ALA A 51 -25.10 3.57 1.34
CA ALA A 51 -23.87 3.39 2.10
C ALA A 51 -23.69 4.53 3.12
N ARG A 52 -23.51 4.15 4.38
CA ARG A 52 -23.53 5.04 5.54
C ARG A 52 -22.37 4.72 6.47
N ALA A 53 -22.10 5.63 7.40
CA ALA A 53 -21.16 5.36 8.48
C ALA A 53 -21.50 6.06 9.79
N ARG A 54 -21.07 5.42 10.89
CA ARG A 54 -20.95 6.03 12.21
C ARG A 54 -19.60 6.75 12.30
N MET A 55 -19.55 7.99 11.84
CA MET A 55 -18.30 8.75 11.70
C MET A 55 -18.10 9.71 12.89
N ARG A 56 -16.84 10.03 13.21
CA ARG A 56 -16.50 11.04 14.24
C ARG A 56 -15.78 12.21 13.60
N PRO A 57 -16.22 13.47 13.79
CA PRO A 57 -15.43 14.62 13.40
C PRO A 57 -14.05 14.57 14.07
N LEU A 58 -13.01 14.79 13.27
CA LEU A 58 -11.63 14.59 13.67
C LEU A 58 -10.84 15.90 13.59
N GLN A 59 -10.06 16.17 14.64
CA GLN A 59 -8.94 17.10 14.59
C GLN A 59 -7.64 16.32 14.78
N VAL A 60 -6.60 16.69 14.03
CA VAL A 60 -5.26 16.10 14.17
C VAL A 60 -4.24 17.16 14.54
N PHE A 61 -3.19 16.74 15.26
CA PHE A 61 -2.16 17.65 15.74
C PHE A 61 -0.77 17.07 15.49
N ALA A 62 0.18 17.95 15.15
CA ALA A 62 1.60 17.62 15.13
C ALA A 62 2.17 17.58 16.57
N ASN A 63 1.55 16.79 17.44
CA ASN A 63 1.93 16.63 18.85
C ASN A 63 2.02 15.13 19.20
N PRO A 64 3.20 14.62 19.60
CA PRO A 64 3.39 13.20 19.95
C PRO A 64 2.65 12.74 21.21
N GLU A 65 2.11 13.64 22.03
CA GLU A 65 1.33 13.30 23.24
C GLU A 65 -0.18 13.36 23.00
N LYS A 66 -0.61 14.09 21.97
CA LYS A 66 -2.02 14.29 21.61
C LYS A 66 -2.12 14.54 20.11
N TRP A 67 -1.99 13.49 19.31
CA TRP A 67 -1.98 13.62 17.84
C TRP A 67 -3.37 13.66 17.21
N PHE A 68 -4.43 13.43 18.00
CA PHE A 68 -5.81 13.46 17.52
C PHE A 68 -6.79 13.86 18.63
N GLU A 69 -7.97 14.31 18.21
CA GLU A 69 -9.14 14.53 19.04
C GLU A 69 -10.39 14.18 18.22
N LEU A 70 -11.26 13.34 18.79
CA LEU A 70 -12.52 12.93 18.20
C LEU A 70 -13.67 13.63 18.91
N GLN A 71 -14.63 14.13 18.14
CA GLN A 71 -15.89 14.65 18.67
C GLN A 71 -16.96 13.54 18.72
N ASP A 72 -18.17 13.94 19.15
CA ASP A 72 -19.31 13.04 19.22
C ASP A 72 -19.60 12.37 17.86
N GLU A 73 -20.00 11.11 17.94
CA GLU A 73 -20.33 10.30 16.78
C GLU A 73 -21.58 10.82 16.09
N ILE A 74 -21.52 10.85 14.75
CA ILE A 74 -22.64 11.19 13.89
C ILE A 74 -22.91 10.03 12.93
N ASP A 75 -24.18 9.79 12.64
CA ASP A 75 -24.63 8.85 11.62
C ASP A 75 -25.01 9.62 10.36
N SER A 76 -24.30 9.40 9.27
CA SER A 76 -24.51 10.14 8.02
C SER A 76 -24.22 9.27 6.79
N PRO A 77 -24.90 9.53 5.66
CA PRO A 77 -24.55 8.94 4.36
C PRO A 77 -23.08 9.21 4.02
N LEU A 78 -22.41 8.24 3.41
CA LEU A 78 -21.05 8.47 2.89
C LEU A 78 -21.03 9.53 1.78
N SER A 79 -22.16 9.72 1.06
CA SER A 79 -22.35 10.75 0.03
C SER A 79 -22.28 12.19 0.54
N ASP A 80 -22.34 12.39 1.87
CA ASP A 80 -22.14 13.70 2.48
C ASP A 80 -20.67 14.15 2.48
N LEU A 81 -19.74 13.22 2.17
CA LEU A 81 -18.30 13.47 2.06
C LEU A 81 -17.91 13.72 0.60
N ASP A 82 -16.90 14.55 0.36
CA ASP A 82 -16.38 14.79 -0.99
C ASP A 82 -15.37 13.71 -1.38
N VAL A 83 -14.55 13.27 -0.41
CA VAL A 83 -13.50 12.28 -0.60
C VAL A 83 -13.38 11.34 0.60
N ILE A 84 -13.10 10.07 0.36
CA ILE A 84 -12.77 9.08 1.40
C ILE A 84 -11.41 8.47 1.09
N LEU A 85 -10.49 8.55 2.05
CA LEU A 85 -9.20 7.85 2.04
C LEU A 85 -9.38 6.45 2.63
N MET A 86 -9.27 5.41 1.80
CA MET A 86 -9.23 4.02 2.25
C MET A 86 -7.80 3.67 2.65
N ARG A 87 -7.51 3.73 3.95
CA ARG A 87 -6.19 3.58 4.56
C ARG A 87 -6.13 2.43 5.57
N LYS A 88 -7.06 1.47 5.47
CA LYS A 88 -7.02 0.21 6.22
C LYS A 88 -5.80 -0.59 5.79
N ASP A 89 -5.00 -1.05 6.75
CA ASP A 89 -3.86 -1.91 6.48
C ASP A 89 -4.33 -3.32 6.04
N PRO A 90 -3.54 -4.03 5.20
CA PRO A 90 -3.75 -5.44 4.93
C PRO A 90 -3.82 -6.30 6.22
N PRO A 91 -4.31 -7.55 6.15
CA PRO A 91 -4.44 -8.39 4.95
C PRO A 91 -5.57 -7.96 4.01
N PHE A 92 -5.40 -8.29 2.72
CA PHE A 92 -6.48 -8.21 1.75
C PHE A 92 -7.36 -9.47 1.88
N ASP A 93 -8.32 -9.41 2.79
CA ASP A 93 -9.27 -10.49 3.08
C ASP A 93 -10.69 -10.15 2.58
N MET A 94 -11.66 -11.01 2.89
CA MET A 94 -13.05 -10.77 2.49
C MET A 94 -13.67 -9.56 3.17
N GLU A 95 -13.25 -9.19 4.38
CA GLU A 95 -13.76 -7.98 5.06
C GLU A 95 -13.25 -6.72 4.36
N PHE A 96 -11.99 -6.71 3.93
CA PHE A 96 -11.46 -5.66 3.06
C PHE A 96 -12.31 -5.56 1.78
N VAL A 97 -12.59 -6.70 1.12
CA VAL A 97 -13.43 -6.77 -0.07
C VAL A 97 -14.84 -6.21 0.19
N TYR A 98 -15.51 -6.60 1.27
CA TYR A 98 -16.84 -6.08 1.60
C TYR A 98 -16.84 -4.57 1.84
N SER A 99 -15.79 -4.05 2.48
CA SER A 99 -15.59 -2.62 2.64
C SER A 99 -15.51 -1.91 1.29
N THR A 100 -14.81 -2.50 0.32
CA THR A 100 -14.77 -1.92 -1.04
C THR A 100 -16.15 -1.83 -1.70
N TYR A 101 -17.07 -2.77 -1.45
CA TYR A 101 -18.42 -2.67 -2.02
C TYR A 101 -19.26 -1.54 -1.42
N LEU A 102 -19.10 -1.28 -0.12
CA LEU A 102 -19.74 -0.13 0.56
C LEU A 102 -19.17 1.19 0.04
N LEU A 103 -17.83 1.28 -0.06
CA LEU A 103 -17.16 2.46 -0.62
C LEU A 103 -17.51 2.68 -2.10
N GLU A 104 -17.72 1.61 -2.87
CA GLU A 104 -18.14 1.72 -4.28
C GLU A 104 -19.58 2.23 -4.43
N GLN A 105 -20.46 1.96 -3.46
CA GLN A 105 -21.78 2.60 -3.42
C GLN A 105 -21.65 4.11 -3.21
N ALA A 106 -20.78 4.55 -2.30
CA ALA A 106 -20.47 5.96 -2.11
C ALA A 106 -19.82 6.59 -3.36
N GLU A 107 -18.91 5.86 -4.03
CA GLU A 107 -18.32 6.27 -5.30
C GLU A 107 -19.39 6.54 -6.37
N ARG A 108 -20.38 5.63 -6.50
CA ARG A 108 -21.52 5.80 -7.41
C ARG A 108 -22.40 6.99 -7.06
N ALA A 109 -22.44 7.40 -5.79
CA ALA A 109 -23.15 8.58 -5.32
C ALA A 109 -22.35 9.89 -5.49
N GLY A 110 -21.15 9.83 -6.05
CA GLY A 110 -20.34 11.02 -6.40
C GLY A 110 -19.09 11.22 -5.55
N VAL A 111 -18.90 10.45 -4.47
CA VAL A 111 -17.73 10.57 -3.58
C VAL A 111 -16.46 10.13 -4.32
N LEU A 112 -15.35 10.85 -4.16
CA LEU A 112 -14.05 10.35 -4.61
C LEU A 112 -13.50 9.35 -3.58
N ILE A 113 -13.19 8.13 -4.00
CA ILE A 113 -12.53 7.16 -3.11
C ILE A 113 -11.06 7.02 -3.50
N VAL A 114 -10.17 7.17 -2.53
CA VAL A 114 -8.72 7.07 -2.72
C VAL A 114 -8.20 5.87 -1.93
N ASN A 115 -7.84 4.75 -2.56
CA ASN A 115 -7.88 4.44 -3.99
C ASN A 115 -9.24 3.85 -4.45
N LYS A 116 -9.47 3.82 -5.77
CA LYS A 116 -10.70 3.28 -6.38
C LYS A 116 -11.05 1.86 -5.86
N PRO A 117 -12.27 1.61 -5.34
CA PRO A 117 -12.63 0.34 -4.71
C PRO A 117 -12.53 -0.87 -5.64
N GLN A 118 -12.98 -0.73 -6.89
CA GLN A 118 -12.85 -1.77 -7.90
C GLN A 118 -11.37 -2.13 -8.13
N SER A 119 -10.51 -1.12 -8.30
CA SER A 119 -9.09 -1.32 -8.55
C SER A 119 -8.35 -1.93 -7.38
N LEU A 120 -8.78 -1.65 -6.13
CA LEU A 120 -8.27 -2.35 -4.96
C LEU A 120 -8.54 -3.87 -5.02
N ARG A 121 -9.67 -4.30 -5.60
CA ARG A 121 -9.97 -5.72 -5.82
C ARG A 121 -9.22 -6.32 -7.02
N ASP A 122 -9.04 -5.53 -8.08
CA ASP A 122 -8.39 -5.99 -9.30
C ASP A 122 -6.86 -6.07 -9.17
N CYS A 123 -6.27 -5.23 -8.31
CA CYS A 123 -4.82 -5.00 -8.25
C CYS A 123 -4.20 -5.57 -6.97
N ASN A 124 -4.19 -6.90 -6.81
CA ASN A 124 -3.44 -7.54 -5.74
C ASN A 124 -1.96 -7.13 -5.78
N GLU A 125 -1.38 -6.77 -4.64
CA GLU A 125 -0.09 -6.07 -4.57
C GLU A 125 1.09 -6.84 -5.18
N LYS A 126 1.02 -8.17 -5.22
CA LYS A 126 2.05 -9.02 -5.84
C LYS A 126 1.71 -9.37 -7.28
N LEU A 127 0.48 -9.83 -7.55
CA LEU A 127 0.06 -10.21 -8.90
C LEU A 127 0.03 -9.02 -9.86
N PHE A 128 -0.31 -7.83 -9.37
CA PHE A 128 -0.40 -6.63 -10.21
C PHE A 128 0.96 -6.25 -10.82
N ALA A 129 2.06 -6.46 -10.10
CA ALA A 129 3.41 -6.25 -10.63
C ALA A 129 3.67 -7.10 -11.90
N THR A 130 3.05 -8.28 -12.02
CA THR A 130 3.25 -9.18 -13.16
C THR A 130 2.66 -8.67 -14.48
N LEU A 131 1.84 -7.61 -14.45
CA LEU A 131 1.41 -6.89 -15.65
C LEU A 131 2.54 -6.07 -16.30
N PHE A 132 3.67 -5.92 -15.60
CA PHE A 132 4.87 -5.23 -16.07
C PHE A 132 6.05 -6.21 -16.10
N PRO A 133 6.01 -7.29 -16.91
CA PRO A 133 7.04 -8.31 -16.91
C PRO A 133 8.44 -7.78 -17.27
N GLN A 134 8.52 -6.67 -18.01
CA GLN A 134 9.75 -5.95 -18.33
C GLN A 134 10.41 -5.25 -17.12
N CYS A 135 9.66 -5.08 -16.03
CA CYS A 135 10.12 -4.45 -14.79
C CYS A 135 10.43 -5.49 -13.69
N THR A 136 9.79 -6.66 -13.71
CA THR A 136 9.90 -7.67 -12.64
C THR A 136 11.11 -8.58 -12.80
N PRO A 137 11.61 -9.22 -11.71
CA PRO A 137 12.50 -10.37 -11.88
C PRO A 137 11.74 -11.55 -12.51
N PRO A 138 12.44 -12.60 -12.98
CA PRO A 138 11.79 -13.87 -13.30
C PRO A 138 10.86 -14.29 -12.17
N THR A 139 9.58 -14.54 -12.50
CA THR A 139 8.51 -14.75 -11.54
C THR A 139 7.63 -15.91 -11.98
N VAL A 140 7.15 -16.70 -11.02
CA VAL A 140 6.12 -17.73 -11.20
C VAL A 140 5.06 -17.57 -10.12
N VAL A 141 3.80 -17.83 -10.46
CA VAL A 141 2.72 -17.96 -9.48
C VAL A 141 2.05 -19.32 -9.66
N SER A 142 2.05 -20.13 -8.60
CA SER A 142 1.50 -21.47 -8.64
C SER A 142 1.27 -22.01 -7.23
N ARG A 143 0.35 -22.96 -7.12
CA ARG A 143 0.14 -23.83 -5.95
C ARG A 143 0.66 -25.24 -6.19
N ARG A 144 1.07 -25.55 -7.42
CA ARG A 144 1.58 -26.86 -7.82
C ARG A 144 3.06 -26.98 -7.49
N ALA A 145 3.41 -27.97 -6.67
CA ALA A 145 4.78 -28.17 -6.20
C ALA A 145 5.76 -28.50 -7.34
N ASP A 146 5.35 -29.23 -8.37
CA ASP A 146 6.20 -29.56 -9.51
C ASP A 146 6.62 -28.30 -10.29
N VAL A 147 5.66 -27.43 -10.62
CA VAL A 147 5.93 -26.13 -11.27
C VAL A 147 6.88 -25.26 -10.43
N LEU A 148 6.68 -25.21 -9.11
CA LEU A 148 7.52 -24.41 -8.20
C LEU A 148 8.93 -24.99 -8.07
N ARG A 149 9.08 -26.33 -8.08
CA ARG A 149 10.39 -27.01 -8.09
C ARG A 149 11.13 -26.80 -9.39
N GLU A 150 10.45 -26.86 -10.53
CA GLU A 150 11.05 -26.56 -11.84
C GLU A 150 11.60 -25.14 -11.87
N PHE A 151 10.84 -24.17 -11.35
CA PHE A 151 11.29 -22.79 -11.23
C PHE A 151 12.51 -22.65 -10.30
N ALA A 152 12.46 -23.26 -9.11
CA ALA A 152 13.58 -23.25 -8.16
C ALA A 152 14.85 -23.89 -8.76
N ALA A 153 14.71 -25.01 -9.46
CA ALA A 153 15.83 -25.69 -10.13
C ALA A 153 16.42 -24.85 -11.27
N LYS A 154 15.57 -24.18 -12.06
CA LYS A 154 16.00 -23.30 -13.16
C LYS A 154 16.81 -22.10 -12.68
N HIS A 155 16.42 -21.49 -11.55
CA HIS A 155 17.00 -20.23 -11.08
C HIS A 155 18.05 -20.39 -9.98
N GLY A 156 18.07 -21.52 -9.25
CA GLY A 156 19.09 -21.86 -8.26
C GLY A 156 19.06 -21.04 -6.96
N ASP A 157 18.56 -19.81 -6.97
CA ASP A 157 18.36 -18.98 -5.79
C ASP A 157 17.05 -18.19 -5.96
N VAL A 158 16.06 -18.49 -5.12
CA VAL A 158 14.70 -17.98 -5.27
C VAL A 158 14.13 -17.48 -3.95
N ILE A 159 13.20 -16.54 -4.05
CA ILE A 159 12.31 -16.11 -2.99
C ILE A 159 10.94 -16.74 -3.21
N LEU A 160 10.36 -17.35 -2.17
CA LEU A 160 9.01 -17.90 -2.13
C LEU A 160 8.19 -17.13 -1.09
N LYS A 161 7.03 -16.63 -1.49
CA LYS A 161 6.18 -15.76 -0.64
C LYS A 161 4.67 -15.94 -0.91
N PRO A 162 3.81 -15.75 0.10
CA PRO A 162 2.36 -15.79 -0.08
C PRO A 162 1.85 -14.56 -0.85
N LEU A 163 0.63 -14.63 -1.40
CA LEU A 163 0.04 -13.54 -2.20
C LEU A 163 -0.70 -12.47 -1.38
N ASP A 164 -1.11 -12.80 -0.16
CA ASP A 164 -1.99 -12.01 0.72
C ASP A 164 -1.25 -11.31 1.88
N GLY A 165 -0.05 -11.76 2.23
CA GLY A 165 0.74 -11.20 3.33
C GLY A 165 1.39 -9.84 3.01
N MET A 166 1.62 -9.03 4.04
CA MET A 166 2.37 -7.76 3.97
C MET A 166 3.60 -7.80 4.89
N GLY A 167 4.48 -6.79 4.79
CA GLY A 167 5.52 -6.53 5.80
C GLY A 167 6.62 -7.59 5.92
N GLY A 168 6.76 -8.50 4.95
CA GLY A 168 7.77 -9.55 4.98
C GLY A 168 7.35 -10.84 5.71
N THR A 169 6.07 -11.02 5.98
CA THR A 169 5.53 -12.25 6.57
C THR A 169 5.68 -13.43 5.60
N SER A 170 6.20 -14.56 6.10
CA SER A 170 6.38 -15.81 5.35
C SER A 170 7.16 -15.67 4.03
N ILE A 171 8.20 -14.83 4.03
CA ILE A 171 9.17 -14.76 2.93
C ILE A 171 10.29 -15.76 3.20
N PHE A 172 10.44 -16.74 2.31
CA PHE A 172 11.50 -17.75 2.38
C PHE A 172 12.47 -17.57 1.22
N ARG A 173 13.76 -17.68 1.51
CA ARG A 173 14.80 -17.84 0.48
C ARG A 173 15.20 -19.29 0.39
N HIS A 174 15.20 -19.83 -0.81
CA HIS A 174 15.69 -21.17 -1.10
C HIS A 174 16.86 -21.10 -2.08
N ARG A 175 17.96 -21.78 -1.74
CA ARG A 175 19.15 -21.92 -2.59
C ARG A 175 19.32 -23.37 -3.01
N ALA A 176 19.93 -23.60 -4.17
CA ALA A 176 20.29 -24.93 -4.63
C ALA A 176 21.08 -25.68 -3.54
N GLY A 177 20.61 -26.89 -3.20
CA GLY A 177 21.19 -27.73 -2.15
C GLY A 177 20.59 -27.55 -0.75
N ASP A 178 19.71 -26.57 -0.53
CA ASP A 178 18.96 -26.44 0.73
C ASP A 178 17.90 -27.57 0.86
N PRO A 179 17.93 -28.36 1.94
CA PRO A 179 17.01 -29.50 2.11
C PRO A 179 15.55 -29.08 2.32
N ASN A 180 15.28 -27.78 2.58
CA ASN A 180 13.98 -27.33 3.06
C ASN A 180 12.96 -26.96 1.97
N LEU A 181 13.28 -27.11 0.68
CA LEU A 181 12.34 -26.72 -0.39
C LEU A 181 10.98 -27.39 -0.22
N SER A 182 10.95 -28.69 0.09
CA SER A 182 9.70 -29.44 0.23
C SER A 182 8.80 -28.85 1.33
N VAL A 183 9.33 -28.64 2.54
CA VAL A 183 8.55 -28.13 3.66
C VAL A 183 8.14 -26.66 3.47
N ILE A 184 8.97 -25.85 2.81
CA ILE A 184 8.62 -24.47 2.44
C ILE A 184 7.41 -24.48 1.51
N LEU A 185 7.43 -25.32 0.46
CA LEU A 185 6.32 -25.42 -0.48
C LEU A 185 5.05 -25.96 0.19
N GLU A 186 5.15 -27.01 1.00
CA GLU A 186 4.01 -27.57 1.75
C GLU A 186 3.38 -26.54 2.69
N THR A 187 4.20 -25.74 3.36
CA THR A 187 3.74 -24.71 4.29
C THR A 187 3.10 -23.54 3.55
N LEU A 188 3.79 -22.96 2.56
CA LEU A 188 3.30 -21.76 1.86
C LEU A 188 2.09 -22.07 0.98
N THR A 189 2.04 -23.24 0.34
CA THR A 189 0.89 -23.61 -0.50
C THR A 189 -0.24 -24.25 0.31
N ALA A 190 -0.11 -24.37 1.63
CA ALA A 190 -1.03 -25.14 2.47
C ALA A 190 -1.36 -26.51 1.84
N LEU A 191 -0.32 -27.31 1.59
CA LEU A 191 -0.38 -28.60 0.93
C LEU A 191 -1.03 -28.55 -0.47
N GLY A 192 -0.70 -27.53 -1.25
CA GLY A 192 -1.15 -27.36 -2.65
C GLY A 192 -2.53 -26.72 -2.82
N THR A 193 -3.14 -26.18 -1.75
CA THR A 193 -4.45 -25.55 -1.80
C THR A 193 -4.39 -24.04 -2.08
N GLN A 194 -3.28 -23.38 -1.73
CA GLN A 194 -3.06 -21.93 -1.84
C GLN A 194 -1.99 -21.56 -2.88
N GLN A 195 -2.26 -20.48 -3.61
CA GLN A 195 -1.33 -19.91 -4.59
C GLN A 195 -0.21 -19.16 -3.89
N ILE A 196 1.03 -19.35 -4.37
CA ILE A 196 2.20 -18.61 -3.89
C ILE A 196 2.96 -18.01 -5.06
N MET A 197 3.82 -17.04 -4.76
CA MET A 197 4.73 -16.45 -5.73
C MET A 197 6.16 -16.94 -5.48
N GLY A 198 6.83 -17.35 -6.57
CA GLY A 198 8.28 -17.55 -6.63
C GLY A 198 8.93 -16.46 -7.48
N GLN A 199 10.03 -15.88 -7.02
CA GLN A 199 10.83 -14.93 -7.77
C GLN A 199 12.31 -15.29 -7.71
N ALA A 200 13.09 -14.99 -8.74
CA ALA A 200 14.55 -15.09 -8.64
C ALA A 200 15.07 -14.16 -7.53
N TYR A 201 16.00 -14.64 -6.71
CA TYR A 201 16.60 -13.83 -5.66
C TYR A 201 17.41 -12.67 -6.25
N LEU A 202 17.28 -11.49 -5.65
CA LEU A 202 17.95 -10.27 -6.07
C LEU A 202 19.05 -9.87 -5.08
N PRO A 203 20.34 -10.06 -5.39
CA PRO A 203 21.44 -9.72 -4.48
C PRO A 203 21.49 -8.24 -4.08
N ALA A 204 20.91 -7.36 -4.91
CA ALA A 204 20.80 -5.92 -4.65
C ALA A 204 19.94 -5.58 -3.42
N ILE A 205 19.22 -6.53 -2.81
CA ILE A 205 18.49 -6.31 -1.55
C ILE A 205 19.40 -5.82 -0.42
N LYS A 206 20.69 -6.14 -0.47
CA LYS A 206 21.69 -5.61 0.47
C LYS A 206 21.79 -4.08 0.48
N ASP A 207 21.46 -3.44 -0.66
CA ASP A 207 21.51 -1.99 -0.85
C ASP A 207 20.17 -1.32 -0.50
N GLY A 208 19.15 -2.14 -0.23
CA GLY A 208 17.83 -1.77 0.23
C GLY A 208 16.71 -2.10 -0.74
N ASP A 209 15.54 -2.40 -0.18
CA ASP A 209 14.27 -2.45 -0.89
C ASP A 209 13.66 -1.03 -0.92
N LYS A 210 13.70 -0.38 -2.08
CA LYS A 210 13.27 1.01 -2.26
C LYS A 210 11.75 1.10 -2.33
N ARG A 211 11.16 1.89 -1.44
CA ARG A 211 9.77 2.36 -1.51
C ARG A 211 9.72 3.66 -2.31
N ILE A 212 9.17 3.59 -3.52
CA ILE A 212 8.90 4.75 -4.39
C ILE A 212 7.41 5.08 -4.26
N LEU A 213 7.09 6.31 -3.87
CA LEU A 213 5.69 6.75 -3.78
C LEU A 213 5.26 7.36 -5.11
N MET A 214 4.06 7.00 -5.56
CA MET A 214 3.42 7.48 -6.78
C MET A 214 2.16 8.25 -6.40
N ILE A 215 1.97 9.43 -6.99
CA ILE A 215 0.78 10.27 -6.83
C ILE A 215 0.19 10.53 -8.22
N ASP A 216 -1.03 10.08 -8.44
CA ASP A 216 -1.75 10.17 -9.72
C ASP A 216 -0.91 9.73 -10.93
N GLY A 217 -0.12 8.67 -10.76
CA GLY A 217 0.76 8.12 -11.79
C GLY A 217 2.15 8.76 -11.91
N GLU A 218 2.45 9.82 -11.15
CA GLU A 218 3.75 10.48 -11.15
C GLU A 218 4.58 10.09 -9.91
N PRO A 219 5.89 9.83 -10.04
CA PRO A 219 6.74 9.50 -8.90
C PRO A 219 7.09 10.73 -8.05
N VAL A 220 7.13 10.56 -6.74
CA VAL A 220 7.86 11.48 -5.84
C VAL A 220 9.36 11.36 -6.13
N ASP A 221 10.09 12.48 -6.18
CA ASP A 221 11.50 12.54 -6.57
C ASP A 221 12.48 11.78 -5.66
N TYR A 222 12.00 11.33 -4.51
CA TYR A 222 12.77 10.61 -3.50
C TYR A 222 12.05 9.32 -3.10
N CYS A 223 12.84 8.32 -2.75
CA CYS A 223 12.37 7.04 -2.21
C CYS A 223 12.93 6.80 -0.81
N LEU A 224 12.40 5.78 -0.13
CA LEU A 224 13.01 5.22 1.08
C LEU A 224 13.62 3.85 0.77
N ALA A 225 14.94 3.74 0.77
CA ALA A 225 15.63 2.45 0.71
C ALA A 225 15.54 1.77 2.09
N ARG A 226 14.93 0.59 2.16
CA ARG A 226 14.75 -0.17 3.40
C ARG A 226 15.77 -1.31 3.43
N ILE A 227 16.83 -1.11 4.20
CA ILE A 227 18.01 -1.98 4.22
C ILE A 227 17.83 -3.06 5.30
N PRO A 228 17.97 -4.37 4.96
CA PRO A 228 17.86 -5.45 5.93
C PRO A 228 18.85 -5.32 7.09
N ALA A 229 18.45 -5.80 8.27
CA ALA A 229 19.37 -5.97 9.40
C ALA A 229 20.40 -7.09 9.10
N ALA A 230 21.54 -7.08 9.80
CA ALA A 230 22.54 -8.12 9.66
C ALA A 230 21.93 -9.51 9.97
N GLY A 231 22.05 -10.46 9.03
CA GLY A 231 21.48 -11.80 9.16
C GLY A 231 20.00 -11.92 8.74
N GLU A 232 19.34 -10.82 8.38
CA GLU A 232 17.95 -10.80 7.93
C GLU A 232 17.87 -10.72 6.39
N THR A 233 16.89 -11.41 5.80
CA THR A 233 16.68 -11.41 4.34
C THR A 233 15.66 -10.35 3.91
N ARG A 234 14.90 -9.81 4.86
CA ARG A 234 13.81 -8.86 4.64
C ARG A 234 14.27 -7.42 4.86
N GLY A 235 13.98 -6.54 3.90
CA GLY A 235 14.26 -5.10 4.01
C GLY A 235 13.21 -4.32 4.80
N ASN A 236 12.00 -4.85 4.98
CA ASN A 236 10.85 -4.13 5.52
C ASN A 236 11.14 -3.51 6.91
N LEU A 237 10.70 -2.26 7.12
CA LEU A 237 10.84 -1.58 8.42
C LEU A 237 10.14 -2.35 9.55
N ALA A 238 9.04 -3.03 9.24
CA ALA A 238 8.31 -3.89 10.18
C ALA A 238 9.14 -5.10 10.65
N ALA A 239 10.11 -5.54 9.85
CA ALA A 239 11.05 -6.62 10.18
C ALA A 239 12.38 -6.11 10.77
N GLY A 240 12.45 -4.83 11.17
CA GLY A 240 13.65 -4.23 11.77
C GLY A 240 14.65 -3.62 10.78
N GLY A 241 14.28 -3.49 9.50
CA GLY A 241 15.11 -2.82 8.50
C GLY A 241 15.36 -1.34 8.81
N ARG A 242 16.49 -0.79 8.34
CA ARG A 242 16.84 0.63 8.44
C ARG A 242 16.37 1.37 7.19
N GLY A 243 15.60 2.45 7.37
CA GLY A 243 15.21 3.35 6.29
C GLY A 243 16.31 4.37 5.98
N GLU A 244 16.59 4.57 4.71
CA GLU A 244 17.48 5.62 4.21
C GLU A 244 16.84 6.31 3.01
N ALA A 245 16.50 7.59 3.16
CA ALA A 245 15.86 8.35 2.09
C ALA A 245 16.91 8.74 1.03
N ARG A 246 16.59 8.57 -0.25
CA ARG A 246 17.50 8.83 -1.37
C ARG A 246 16.76 9.38 -2.59
N PRO A 247 17.39 10.18 -3.47
CA PRO A 247 16.83 10.53 -4.77
C PRO A 247 16.53 9.29 -5.62
N LEU A 248 15.54 9.38 -6.51
CA LEU A 248 15.30 8.33 -7.51
C LEU A 248 16.45 8.25 -8.52
N SER A 249 16.88 7.02 -8.82
CA SER A 249 17.77 6.75 -9.96
C SER A 249 17.02 6.82 -11.30
N ASP A 250 17.76 6.83 -12.41
CA ASP A 250 17.18 6.78 -13.76
C ASP A 250 16.33 5.52 -13.96
N LYS A 251 16.77 4.39 -13.40
CA LYS A 251 16.02 3.13 -13.48
C LYS A 251 14.74 3.17 -12.66
N ASP A 252 14.76 3.82 -11.48
CA ASP A 252 13.56 4.02 -10.66
C ASP A 252 12.52 4.86 -11.41
N ARG A 253 12.96 5.97 -12.02
CA ARG A 253 12.10 6.83 -12.85
C ARG A 253 11.56 6.09 -14.07
N TRP A 254 12.38 5.26 -14.70
CA TRP A 254 11.96 4.44 -15.82
C TRP A 254 10.87 3.44 -15.41
N ILE A 255 11.04 2.71 -14.29
CA ILE A 255 10.01 1.79 -13.76
C ILE A 255 8.72 2.57 -13.44
N ALA A 256 8.84 3.69 -12.74
CA ALA A 256 7.70 4.55 -12.41
C ALA A 256 6.96 5.01 -13.67
N ALA A 257 7.66 5.38 -14.75
CA ALA A 257 7.06 5.76 -16.02
C ALA A 257 6.37 4.60 -16.76
N GLN A 258 6.82 3.36 -16.58
CA GLN A 258 6.11 2.18 -17.13
C GLN A 258 4.80 1.92 -16.39
N VAL A 259 4.79 2.09 -15.07
CA VAL A 259 3.65 1.75 -14.20
C VAL A 259 2.62 2.88 -14.12
N GLY A 260 3.09 4.13 -14.09
CA GLY A 260 2.31 5.35 -13.85
C GLY A 260 1.04 5.50 -14.69
N PRO A 261 1.08 5.31 -16.02
CA PRO A 261 -0.12 5.41 -16.87
C PRO A 261 -1.23 4.45 -16.45
N THR A 262 -0.89 3.21 -16.08
CA THR A 262 -1.87 2.21 -15.63
C THR A 262 -2.45 2.57 -14.26
N LEU A 263 -1.66 3.13 -13.35
CA LEU A 263 -2.16 3.59 -12.05
C LEU A 263 -3.23 4.68 -12.23
N ARG A 264 -2.96 5.64 -13.12
CA ARG A 264 -3.88 6.74 -13.44
C ARG A 264 -5.17 6.22 -14.07
N GLU A 265 -5.05 5.35 -15.08
CA GLU A 265 -6.21 4.72 -15.73
C GLU A 265 -7.10 3.96 -14.73
N LYS A 266 -6.48 3.27 -13.77
CA LYS A 266 -7.19 2.51 -12.74
C LYS A 266 -7.64 3.34 -11.54
N GLY A 267 -7.43 4.66 -11.51
CA GLY A 267 -7.81 5.47 -10.34
C GLY A 267 -7.08 5.09 -9.05
N LEU A 268 -5.84 4.60 -9.18
CA LEU A 268 -4.93 4.34 -8.08
C LEU A 268 -4.10 5.61 -7.82
N LEU A 269 -4.68 6.53 -7.06
CA LEU A 269 -4.14 7.87 -6.84
C LEU A 269 -2.91 7.91 -5.93
N PHE A 270 -2.82 7.02 -4.93
CA PHE A 270 -1.66 6.95 -4.03
C PHE A 270 -1.15 5.50 -3.92
N VAL A 271 0.06 5.27 -4.42
CA VAL A 271 0.62 3.90 -4.58
C VAL A 271 2.07 3.87 -4.12
N GLY A 272 2.51 2.75 -3.55
CA GLY A 272 3.92 2.50 -3.21
C GLY A 272 4.51 1.39 -4.06
N LEU A 273 5.49 1.69 -4.91
CA LEU A 273 6.25 0.68 -5.63
C LEU A 273 7.40 0.18 -4.75
N ASP A 274 7.59 -1.14 -4.72
CA ASP A 274 8.73 -1.77 -4.07
C ASP A 274 9.72 -2.21 -5.15
N VAL A 275 10.95 -1.69 -5.09
CA VAL A 275 11.99 -1.88 -6.09
C VAL A 275 13.29 -2.32 -5.44
N ILE A 276 13.80 -3.49 -5.85
CA ILE A 276 15.10 -4.01 -5.41
C ILE A 276 16.07 -3.95 -6.59
N GLY A 277 17.15 -3.20 -6.42
CA GLY A 277 18.08 -2.91 -7.52
C GLY A 277 17.34 -2.23 -8.68
N GLU A 278 17.21 -2.95 -9.78
CA GLU A 278 16.57 -2.51 -11.02
C GLU A 278 15.21 -3.18 -11.32
N HIS A 279 14.66 -3.90 -10.34
CA HIS A 279 13.46 -4.70 -10.53
C HIS A 279 12.32 -4.31 -9.59
N LEU A 280 11.13 -4.18 -10.17
CA LEU A 280 9.87 -4.05 -9.46
C LEU A 280 9.49 -5.39 -8.83
N THR A 281 9.24 -5.43 -7.53
CA THR A 281 8.86 -6.65 -6.82
C THR A 281 7.39 -6.67 -6.41
N GLU A 282 6.82 -5.52 -6.04
CA GLU A 282 5.43 -5.37 -5.59
C GLU A 282 4.88 -3.96 -5.90
N ILE A 283 3.56 -3.83 -6.02
CA ILE A 283 2.84 -2.56 -6.17
C ILE A 283 1.80 -2.44 -5.04
N ASN A 284 2.09 -1.67 -4.01
CA ASN A 284 1.25 -1.51 -2.83
C ASN A 284 0.17 -0.47 -3.09
N VAL A 285 -1.09 -0.89 -3.13
CA VAL A 285 -2.25 -0.04 -3.48
C VAL A 285 -3.20 0.21 -2.31
N THR A 286 -3.02 -0.49 -1.18
CA THR A 286 -3.91 -0.40 -0.02
C THR A 286 -3.51 0.75 0.91
N SER A 287 -2.49 0.52 1.75
CA SER A 287 -2.00 1.47 2.74
C SER A 287 -0.47 1.69 2.62
N PRO A 288 0.07 2.07 1.45
CA PRO A 288 1.50 2.34 1.33
C PRO A 288 1.94 3.43 2.33
N THR A 289 3.11 3.24 2.94
CA THR A 289 3.70 4.14 3.96
C THR A 289 5.05 4.69 3.48
N CYS A 290 5.81 5.31 4.38
CA CYS A 290 7.11 5.99 4.20
C CYS A 290 7.04 7.49 3.86
N ILE A 291 5.87 8.14 3.98
CA ILE A 291 5.76 9.60 3.82
C ILE A 291 6.67 10.33 4.81
N ARG A 292 6.55 10.00 6.11
CA ARG A 292 7.23 10.73 7.19
C ARG A 292 8.74 10.69 7.05
N GLU A 293 9.31 9.52 6.76
CA GLU A 293 10.76 9.36 6.64
C GLU A 293 11.33 10.15 5.45
N ILE A 294 10.62 10.17 4.31
CA ILE A 294 11.03 10.93 3.13
C ILE A 294 10.88 12.44 3.39
N ASP A 295 9.73 12.87 3.92
CA ASP A 295 9.47 14.26 4.28
C ASP A 295 10.49 14.80 5.30
N ASN A 296 10.85 14.01 6.33
CA ASN A 296 11.84 14.43 7.32
C ASN A 296 13.25 14.61 6.72
N ALA A 297 13.58 13.87 5.67
CA ALA A 297 14.89 13.93 5.03
C ALA A 297 15.00 15.05 3.98
N PHE A 298 13.91 15.31 3.24
CA PHE A 298 13.96 16.18 2.05
C PHE A 298 12.90 17.29 2.03
N GLY A 299 11.99 17.36 3.00
CA GLY A 299 10.96 18.40 3.05
C GLY A 299 9.97 18.33 1.87
N THR A 300 9.69 17.12 1.37
CA THR A 300 8.90 16.88 0.15
C THR A 300 7.41 17.25 0.27
N ASN A 301 6.87 17.33 1.48
CA ASN A 301 5.45 17.58 1.76
C ASN A 301 4.52 16.63 0.97
N ILE A 302 4.80 15.33 0.98
CA ILE A 302 4.09 14.34 0.15
C ILE A 302 2.58 14.30 0.47
N GLY A 303 2.21 14.51 1.74
CA GLY A 303 0.80 14.64 2.13
C GLY A 303 0.09 15.77 1.37
N GLU A 304 0.75 16.92 1.21
CA GLU A 304 0.22 18.07 0.48
C GLU A 304 0.16 17.81 -1.03
N MET A 305 1.17 17.15 -1.60
CA MET A 305 1.14 16.71 -3.00
C MET A 305 -0.08 15.82 -3.29
N LEU A 306 -0.41 14.90 -2.38
CA LEU A 306 -1.59 14.06 -2.52
C LEU A 306 -2.89 14.87 -2.40
N MET A 307 -2.97 15.81 -1.44
CA MET A 307 -4.15 16.66 -1.32
C MET A 307 -4.34 17.58 -2.53
N ALA A 308 -3.24 18.02 -3.18
CA ALA A 308 -3.30 18.76 -4.45
C ALA A 308 -3.94 17.91 -5.55
N ALA A 309 -3.45 16.69 -5.74
CA ALA A 309 -4.02 15.75 -6.71
C ALA A 309 -5.50 15.45 -6.42
N ILE A 310 -5.88 15.28 -5.15
CA ILE A 310 -7.29 15.10 -4.76
C ILE A 310 -8.13 16.33 -5.13
N ALA A 311 -7.64 17.54 -4.85
CA ALA A 311 -8.35 18.77 -5.19
C ALA A 311 -8.58 18.89 -6.71
N ASP A 312 -7.58 18.55 -7.52
CA ASP A 312 -7.68 18.55 -8.98
C ASP A 312 -8.72 17.53 -9.46
N LYS A 313 -8.76 16.32 -8.89
CA LYS A 313 -9.79 15.32 -9.21
C LYS A 313 -11.20 15.77 -8.83
N LEU A 314 -11.35 16.46 -7.70
CA LEU A 314 -12.65 16.99 -7.27
C LEU A 314 -13.14 18.14 -8.16
N GLN A 315 -12.23 18.96 -8.69
CA GLN A 315 -12.59 20.04 -9.65
C GLN A 315 -12.93 19.52 -11.05
N ALA A 316 -12.38 18.36 -11.43
CA ALA A 316 -12.62 17.75 -12.74
C ALA A 316 -13.93 16.95 -12.83
N LYS A 317 -14.64 16.73 -11.71
CA LYS A 317 -15.96 16.11 -11.65
C LYS A 317 -17.06 17.11 -11.95
#